data_AF-A0A535PE75-F1
#
_entry.id   AF-A0A535PE75-F1
#
_cell.length_a   1.000
_cell.length_b   1.000
_cell.length_c   1.000
_cell.angle_alpha   90.00
_cell.angle_beta   90.00
_cell.angle_gamma   90.00
#
_symmetry.space_group_name_H-M   'P 1'
#
loop_
_entity.id
_entity.type
_entity.pdbx_description
1 polymer ?
#
loop_
_entity_poly.entity_id
_entity_poly.type
_entity_poly.pdbx_seq_one_letter_code
_entity_poly.pdbx_strand_id
1 'polypeptide(L)'
;MTIEDRALQIRCFPAEDSVFSFDVQRIVAESRETIAAGERLMRRVQEQLSQHYPAVTIRRRDELAEVYEPDSEVWYVFRDGRVA
;
A
#
# COMPACT_ATOMS: atom_id res chain seq x y z
N MET A 1 14.96 21.85 6.60
CA MET A 1 13.74 21.08 6.91
C MET A 1 13.75 19.89 5.96
N THR A 2 14.45 18.83 6.36
CA THR A 2 14.62 17.62 5.55
C THR A 2 13.27 16.92 5.60
N ILE A 3 12.62 16.74 4.45
CA ILE A 3 11.48 15.83 4.36
C ILE A 3 12.08 14.46 4.64
N GLU A 4 11.88 13.95 5.85
CA GLU A 4 12.23 12.57 6.17
C GLU A 4 11.43 11.68 5.21
N ASP A 5 12.13 11.06 4.26
CA ASP A 5 11.58 10.02 3.39
C ASP A 5 11.29 8.82 4.30
N ARG A 6 10.14 8.85 4.98
CA ARG A 6 9.66 7.70 5.74
C ARG A 6 9.61 6.51 4.79
N ALA A 7 10.25 5.42 5.18
CA ALA A 7 10.26 4.22 4.37
C ALA A 7 8.81 3.72 4.19
N LEU A 8 8.31 3.77 2.96
CA LEU A 8 7.00 3.24 2.59
C LEU A 8 7.08 1.73 2.51
N GLN A 9 6.41 1.02 3.43
CA GLN A 9 6.32 -0.43 3.42
C GLN A 9 4.93 -0.87 2.95
N ILE A 10 4.89 -1.79 1.98
CA ILE A 10 3.64 -2.33 1.44
C ILE A 10 3.62 -3.83 1.66
N ARG A 11 2.56 -4.31 2.31
CA ARG A 11 2.33 -5.73 2.59
C ARG A 11 1.06 -6.19 1.88
N CYS A 12 1.23 -7.18 1.01
CA CYS A 12 0.15 -7.70 0.18
C CYS A 12 -0.45 -8.97 0.79
N PHE A 13 -1.76 -9.14 0.65
CA PHE A 13 -2.49 -10.33 1.09
C PHE A 13 -3.44 -10.81 -0.01
N PRO A 14 -3.50 -12.13 -0.28
CA PRO A 14 -2.68 -13.19 0.35
C PRO A 14 -1.19 -13.09 -0.01
N ALA A 15 -0.31 -13.44 0.96
CA ALA A 15 1.14 -13.27 0.81
C ALA A 15 1.75 -14.23 -0.22
N GLU A 16 1.11 -15.37 -0.48
CA GLU A 16 1.53 -16.32 -1.51
C GLU A 16 1.18 -15.88 -2.96
N ASP A 17 0.37 -14.84 -3.13
CA ASP A 17 0.00 -14.34 -4.45
C ASP A 17 1.07 -13.39 -5.01
N SER A 18 2.05 -14.00 -5.67
CA SER A 18 3.18 -13.29 -6.28
C SER A 18 2.77 -12.41 -7.46
N VAL A 19 1.71 -12.77 -8.19
CA VAL A 19 1.20 -11.99 -9.32
C VAL A 19 0.57 -10.70 -8.80
N PHE A 20 -0.31 -10.81 -7.81
CA PHE A 20 -0.90 -9.65 -7.16
C PHE A 20 0.15 -8.75 -6.52
N SER A 21 1.11 -9.34 -5.81
CA SER A 21 2.19 -8.58 -5.17
C SER A 21 3.04 -7.82 -6.20
N PHE A 22 3.33 -8.44 -7.35
CA PHE A 22 4.02 -7.79 -8.45
C PHE A 22 3.22 -6.62 -9.04
N ASP A 23 1.92 -6.81 -9.29
CA ASP A 23 1.04 -5.76 -9.82
C ASP A 23 0.96 -4.56 -8.87
N VAL A 24 0.85 -4.81 -7.56
CA VAL A 24 0.85 -3.76 -6.53
C VAL A 24 2.16 -2.97 -6.58
N GLN A 25 3.32 -3.64 -6.58
CA GLN A 25 4.62 -2.97 -6.61
C GLN A 25 4.80 -2.14 -7.89
N ARG A 26 4.40 -2.68 -9.05
CA ARG A 26 4.45 -1.97 -10.34
C ARG A 26 3.60 -0.69 -10.30
N ILE A 27 2.34 -0.80 -9.89
CA ILE A 27 1.40 0.33 -9.85
C ILE A 27 1.84 1.40 -8.85
N VAL A 28 2.42 1.00 -7.71
CA VAL A 28 2.98 1.92 -6.73
C VAL A 28 4.16 2.69 -7.33
N ALA A 29 5.10 1.99 -7.99
CA ALA A 29 6.25 2.62 -8.62
C ALA A 29 5.81 3.65 -9.68
N GLU A 30 4.89 3.26 -10.57
CA GLU A 30 4.30 4.16 -11.59
C GLU A 30 3.60 5.37 -10.96
N SER A 31 2.84 5.16 -9.89
CA SER A 31 2.13 6.26 -9.22
C SER A 31 3.09 7.21 -8.48
N ARG A 32 4.24 6.71 -7.98
CA ARG A 32 5.27 7.52 -7.30
C ARG A 32 6.00 8.49 -8.21
N GLU A 33 5.97 8.28 -9.51
CA GLU A 33 6.51 9.25 -10.49
C GLU A 33 5.78 10.61 -10.42
N THR A 34 4.53 10.61 -9.94
CA THR A 34 3.68 11.81 -9.89
C THR A 34 3.19 12.17 -8.49
N ILE A 35 3.19 11.22 -7.54
CA ILE A 35 2.68 11.40 -6.18
C ILE A 35 3.70 10.85 -5.18
N ALA A 36 4.32 11.73 -4.39
CA ALA A 36 5.45 11.34 -3.53
C ALA A 36 5.14 10.21 -2.53
N ALA A 37 4.08 10.32 -1.72
CA ALA A 37 3.69 9.34 -0.70
C ALA A 37 2.27 9.59 -0.13
N GLY A 38 1.84 8.74 0.80
CA GLY A 38 0.67 8.93 1.65
C GLY A 38 -0.68 8.53 1.05
N GLU A 39 -1.75 8.95 1.71
CA GLU A 39 -3.16 8.66 1.36
C GLU A 39 -3.49 8.92 -0.13
N ARG A 40 -2.95 10.02 -0.68
CA ARG A 40 -3.21 10.37 -2.09
C ARG A 40 -2.59 9.35 -3.06
N LEU A 41 -1.39 8.85 -2.75
CA LEU A 41 -0.72 7.81 -3.53
C LEU A 41 -1.55 6.52 -3.45
N MET A 42 -1.91 6.10 -2.24
CA MET A 42 -2.62 4.83 -2.04
C MET A 42 -4.03 4.83 -2.62
N ARG A 43 -4.75 5.96 -2.58
CA ARG A 43 -6.02 6.07 -3.28
C ARG A 43 -5.86 5.89 -4.79
N ARG A 44 -4.83 6.48 -5.40
CA ARG A 44 -4.54 6.31 -6.83
C ARG A 44 -4.20 4.86 -7.17
N VAL A 45 -3.39 4.21 -6.33
CA VAL A 45 -3.03 2.80 -6.44
C VAL A 45 -4.29 1.92 -6.37
N GLN A 46 -5.19 2.18 -5.41
CA GLN A 46 -6.44 1.44 -5.28
C GLN A 46 -7.36 1.62 -6.49
N GLU A 47 -7.50 2.84 -7.02
CA GLU A 47 -8.28 3.11 -8.24
C GLU A 47 -7.76 2.28 -9.42
N GLN A 48 -6.44 2.19 -9.62
CA GLN A 48 -5.86 1.41 -10.71
C GLN A 48 -6.00 -0.10 -10.48
N LEU A 49 -5.70 -0.59 -9.27
CA LEU A 49 -5.83 -2.00 -8.93
C LEU A 49 -7.28 -2.49 -9.06
N SER A 50 -8.27 -1.64 -8.75
CA SER A 50 -9.69 -2.02 -8.81
C SER A 50 -10.18 -2.42 -10.21
N GLN A 51 -9.43 -2.06 -11.26
CA GLN A 51 -9.73 -2.46 -12.64
C GLN A 51 -9.48 -3.95 -12.89
N HIS A 52 -8.53 -4.55 -12.17
CA HIS A 52 -8.17 -5.96 -12.28
C HIS A 52 -8.56 -6.78 -11.04
N TYR A 53 -8.66 -6.12 -9.88
CA TYR A 53 -8.99 -6.69 -8.59
C TYR A 53 -10.16 -5.89 -7.97
N PRO A 54 -11.41 -6.13 -8.38
CA PRO A 54 -12.55 -5.27 -8.02
C PRO A 54 -12.82 -5.17 -6.51
N ALA A 55 -12.41 -6.18 -5.73
CA ALA A 55 -12.57 -6.22 -4.28
C ALA A 55 -11.35 -5.69 -3.52
N VAL A 56 -10.34 -5.14 -4.21
CA VAL A 56 -9.10 -4.70 -3.58
C VAL A 56 -9.36 -3.63 -2.53
N THR A 57 -8.72 -3.77 -1.38
CA THR A 57 -8.81 -2.81 -0.28
C THR A 57 -7.41 -2.46 0.20
N ILE A 58 -7.13 -1.17 0.36
CA ILE A 58 -5.87 -0.67 0.90
C ILE A 58 -6.14 0.00 2.24
N ARG A 59 -5.37 -0.36 3.27
CA ARG A 59 -5.50 0.18 4.63
C ARG A 59 -4.14 0.60 5.17
N ARG A 60 -4.08 1.78 5.76
CA ARG A 60 -2.93 2.20 6.54
C ARG A 60 -2.88 1.39 7.83
N ARG A 61 -1.69 0.98 8.26
CA ARG A 61 -1.47 0.45 9.60
C ARG A 61 -1.88 1.52 10.62
N ASP A 62 -2.62 1.11 11.64
CA ASP A 62 -2.99 2.00 12.73
C ASP A 62 -1.78 2.18 13.66
N GLU A 63 -1.27 3.40 13.76
CA GLU A 63 -0.10 3.74 14.59
C GLU A 63 -0.37 3.52 16.09
N LEU A 64 -1.64 3.51 16.52
CA LEU A 64 -2.01 3.29 17.93
C LEU A 64 -2.08 1.80 18.31
N ALA A 65 -2.08 0.90 17.33
CA ALA A 65 -2.24 -0.53 17.57
C ALA A 65 -0.91 -1.29 17.75
N GLU A 66 0.22 -0.75 17.27
CA GLU A 66 1.51 -1.46 17.31
C GLU A 66 2.67 -0.55 17.72
N VAL A 67 3.29 -0.87 18.86
CA VAL A 67 4.29 -0.06 19.60
C VAL A 67 5.67 -0.01 18.90
N TYR A 68 5.88 -0.75 17.81
CA TYR A 68 7.24 -1.22 17.48
C TYR A 68 8.02 -0.42 16.42
N GLU A 69 7.40 0.38 15.55
CA GLU A 69 8.13 1.03 14.45
C GLU A 69 7.53 2.40 14.04
N PRO A 70 7.89 3.51 14.72
CA PRO A 70 7.36 4.85 14.44
C PRO A 70 7.85 5.50 13.12
N ASP A 71 8.90 4.94 12.50
CA ASP A 71 9.59 5.56 11.36
C ASP A 71 9.20 4.99 9.97
N SER A 72 8.30 4.02 9.90
CA SER A 72 7.86 3.40 8.64
C SER A 72 6.36 3.55 8.42
N GLU A 73 5.98 4.11 7.27
CA GLU A 73 4.58 4.17 6.85
C GLU A 73 4.19 2.82 6.24
N VAL A 74 3.44 2.02 7.00
CA VAL A 74 3.04 0.66 6.56
C VAL A 74 1.62 0.68 6.00
N TRP A 75 1.47 0.06 4.83
CA TRP A 75 0.20 -0.12 4.15
C TRP A 75 -0.07 -1.59 3.88
N TYR A 76 -1.30 -2.01 4.17
CA TYR A 76 -1.81 -3.34 3.91
C TYR A 76 -2.70 -3.31 2.67
N VAL A 77 -2.45 -4.23 1.72
CA VAL A 77 -3.16 -4.31 0.44
C VAL A 77 -3.78 -5.69 0.31
N PHE A 78 -5.11 -5.76 0.35
CA PHE A 78 -5.87 -7.01 0.34
C PHE A 78 -6.52 -7.20 -1.03
N ARG A 79 -6.19 -8.29 -1.72
CA ARG A 79 -6.74 -8.61 -3.06
C ARG A 79 -8.26 -8.72 -3.06
N ASP A 80 -8.82 -9.41 -2.08
CA ASP A 80 -10.23 -9.80 -2.03
C ASP A 80 -11.04 -9.00 -0.99
N GLY A 81 -10.45 -7.92 -0.43
CA GLY A 81 -11.09 -7.08 0.59
C GLY A 81 -11.30 -7.75 1.95
N ARG A 82 -10.85 -9.01 2.10
CA ARG A 82 -10.90 -9.73 3.37
C ARG A 82 -9.76 -9.30 4.27
N VAL A 83 -10.11 -8.57 5.32
CA VAL A 83 -9.27 -8.38 6.50
C VAL A 83 -9.47 -9.64 7.34
N ALA A 84 -8.48 -10.53 7.33
CA ALA A 84 -8.46 -11.70 8.22
C ALA A 84 -8.04 -11.28 9.64
#